data_AF-A0A6N7FAB8-F1
#
_entry.id   AF-A0A6N7FAB8-F1
#
_cell.length_a   1.000
_cell.length_b   1.000
_cell.length_c   1.000
_cell.angle_alpha   90.00
_cell.angle_beta   90.00
_cell.angle_gamma   90.00
#
_symmetry.space_group_name_H-M   'P 1'
#
loop_
_entity.id
_entity.type
_entity.pdbx_description
1 polymer ?
#
loop_
_entity_poly.entity_id
_entity_poly.type
_entity_poly.pdbx_seq_one_letter_code
_entity_poly.pdbx_strand_id
1 'polypeptide(L)' 'MADWRNSRLFTPAERTAIEMAEAMSFTPATVTDELFAEAQNHFTEEQIVELAATIAMENYRARMNRVFLIESEGRYRP' A
#
# COMPACT_ATOMS: atom_id res chain seq x y z
N MET A 1 -10.50 -9.24 7.50
CA MET A 1 -10.08 -8.06 6.72
C MET A 1 -11.32 -7.23 6.46
N ALA A 2 -11.24 -5.89 6.54
CA ALA A 2 -12.34 -5.05 6.11
C ALA A 2 -12.58 -5.27 4.61
N ASP A 3 -13.84 -5.36 4.19
CA ASP A 3 -14.21 -5.47 2.77
C ASP A 3 -14.05 -4.10 2.07
N TRP A 4 -12.81 -3.63 1.99
CA TRP A 4 -12.48 -2.33 1.40
C TRP A 4 -12.70 -2.32 -0.11
N ARG A 5 -12.56 -3.49 -0.76
CA ARG A 5 -12.75 -3.67 -2.21
C ARG A 5 -14.17 -3.32 -2.63
N ASN A 6 -15.16 -3.74 -1.85
CA ASN A 6 -16.58 -3.41 -2.10
C ASN A 6 -17.07 -2.18 -1.31
N SER A 7 -16.19 -1.54 -0.53
CA SER A 7 -16.57 -0.37 0.26
C SER A 7 -16.86 0.83 -0.62
N ARG A 8 -18.01 1.46 -0.37
CA ARG A 8 -18.41 2.73 -0.99
C ARG A 8 -17.69 3.95 -0.42
N LEU A 9 -16.87 3.78 0.62
CA LEU A 9 -16.11 4.87 1.25
C LEU A 9 -14.91 5.31 0.41
N PHE A 10 -14.45 4.45 -0.51
CA PHE A 10 -13.29 4.73 -1.35
C PHE A 10 -13.73 5.03 -2.78
N THR A 11 -13.06 5.99 -3.40
CA THR A 11 -13.10 6.23 -4.84
C THR A 11 -12.41 5.08 -5.59
N PRO A 12 -12.61 4.96 -6.92
CA PRO A 12 -11.85 4.02 -7.74
C PRO A 12 -10.33 4.20 -7.59
N ALA A 13 -9.83 5.45 -7.65
CA ALA A 13 -8.42 5.77 -7.47
C ALA A 13 -7.87 5.30 -6.11
N GLU A 14 -8.59 5.56 -5.02
CA GLU A 14 -8.18 5.11 -3.67
C GLU A 14 -8.16 3.58 -3.57
N ARG A 15 -9.12 2.87 -4.18
CA ARG A 15 -9.10 1.41 -4.22
C ARG A 15 -7.88 0.89 -4.98
N THR A 16 -7.56 1.48 -6.13
CA THR A 16 -6.36 1.10 -6.89
C THR A 16 -5.07 1.33 -6.09
N ALA A 17 -4.99 2.44 -5.34
CA ALA A 17 -3.85 2.70 -4.46
C ALA A 17 -3.73 1.69 -3.31
N ILE A 18 -4.85 1.30 -2.69
CA ILE A 18 -4.87 0.25 -1.65
C ILE A 18 -4.48 -1.10 -2.25
N GLU A 19 -4.93 -1.42 -3.46
CA GLU A 19 -4.56 -2.66 -4.16
C GLU A 19 -3.05 -2.72 -4.47
N MET A 20 -2.49 -1.62 -4.95
CA MET A 20 -1.04 -1.46 -5.15
C MET A 20 -0.27 -1.69 -3.84
N ALA A 21 -0.75 -1.11 -2.73
CA ALA A 21 -0.13 -1.28 -1.42
C ALA A 21 -0.15 -2.75 -0.95
N GLU A 22 -1.27 -3.45 -1.14
CA GLU A 22 -1.39 -4.88 -0.81
C GLU A 22 -0.44 -5.73 -1.67
N ALA A 23 -0.46 -5.52 -3.00
CA ALA A 23 0.37 -6.26 -3.96
C ALA A 23 1.88 -6.09 -3.71
N MET A 24 2.34 -4.87 -3.38
CA MET A 24 3.74 -4.59 -3.05
C MET A 24 4.18 -5.14 -1.69
N SER A 25 3.23 -5.43 -0.78
CA SER A 25 3.53 -5.92 0.58
C SER A 25 3.74 -7.43 0.65
N PHE A 26 3.32 -8.19 -0.37
CA PHE A 26 3.60 -9.62 -0.46
C PHE A 26 5.10 -9.92 -0.64
N THR A 27 5.50 -11.14 -0.31
CA THR A 27 6.84 -11.66 -0.55
C THR A 27 6.73 -13.04 -1.21
N PRO A 28 6.97 -13.16 -2.54
CA PRO A 28 7.35 -12.09 -3.47
C PRO A 28 6.24 -11.06 -3.69
N ALA A 29 6.59 -9.84 -4.11
CA ALA A 29 5.60 -8.83 -4.50
C ALA A 29 4.82 -9.31 -5.73
N THR A 30 3.53 -8.96 -5.81
CA THR A 30 2.59 -9.48 -6.82
C THR A 30 1.93 -8.38 -7.64
N VAL A 31 2.62 -7.28 -7.90
CA VAL A 31 2.11 -6.20 -8.78
C VAL A 31 2.01 -6.75 -10.20
N THR A 32 0.80 -6.73 -10.78
CA THR A 32 0.57 -7.18 -12.16
C THR A 32 0.54 -6.01 -13.14
N ASP A 33 0.71 -6.31 -14.43
CA ASP A 33 0.63 -5.29 -15.49
C ASP A 33 -0.76 -4.65 -15.54
N GLU A 34 -1.82 -5.40 -15.27
CA GLU A 34 -3.20 -4.90 -15.24
C GLU A 34 -3.41 -3.91 -14.10
N LEU A 35 -2.85 -4.19 -12.91
CA LEU A 35 -2.92 -3.27 -11.78
C LEU A 35 -2.13 -1.99 -12.05
N PHE A 36 -0.96 -2.10 -12.69
CA PHE A 36 -0.19 -0.92 -13.08
C PHE A 36 -0.92 -0.08 -14.14
N ALA A 37 -1.50 -0.72 -15.15
CA ALA A 37 -2.31 -0.05 -16.17
C ALA A 37 -3.54 0.64 -15.55
N GLU A 38 -4.20 0.01 -14.59
CA GLU A 38 -5.32 0.64 -13.87
C GLU A 38 -4.85 1.85 -13.05
N ALA A 39 -3.66 1.80 -12.43
CA ALA A 39 -3.09 2.97 -11.75
C ALA A 39 -2.89 4.15 -12.71
N GLN A 40 -2.48 3.91 -13.95
CA GLN A 40 -2.31 4.95 -14.97
C GLN A 40 -3.64 5.60 -15.41
N ASN A 41 -4.78 4.97 -15.16
CA ASN A 41 -6.10 5.58 -15.39
C ASN A 41 -6.45 6.64 -14.34
N HIS A 42 -5.81 6.62 -13.16
CA HIS A 42 -6.16 7.48 -12.01
C HIS A 42 -5.05 8.45 -11.61
N PHE A 43 -3.80 8.14 -11.92
CA PHE A 43 -2.62 8.84 -11.42
C PHE A 43 -1.65 9.18 -12.56
N THR A 44 -0.93 10.29 -12.43
CA THR A 44 0.22 10.58 -13.30
C THR A 44 1.39 9.64 -12.98
N GLU A 45 2.37 9.56 -13.87
CA GLU A 45 3.58 8.76 -13.65
C GLU A 45 4.30 9.20 -12.37
N GLU A 46 4.43 10.50 -12.13
CA GLU A 46 5.06 11.04 -10.92
C GLU A 46 4.30 10.62 -9.66
N GLN A 47 2.97 10.65 -9.69
CA GLN A 47 2.14 10.20 -8.56
C GLN A 47 2.28 8.69 -8.31
N ILE A 48 2.42 7.87 -9.36
CA ILE A 48 2.68 6.43 -9.22
C ILE A 48 4.06 6.18 -8.60
N VAL A 49 5.07 6.95 -8.99
CA VAL A 49 6.42 6.87 -8.39
C VAL A 49 6.36 7.25 -6.90
N GLU A 50 5.68 8.33 -6.54
CA GLU A 50 5.50 8.74 -5.15
C GLU A 50 4.75 7.68 -4.31
N LEU A 51 3.69 7.09 -4.88
CA LEU A 51 2.92 6.02 -4.25
C LEU A 51 3.81 4.80 -3.98
N ALA A 52 4.52 4.31 -5.00
CA ALA A 52 5.41 3.15 -4.89
C ALA A 52 6.54 3.39 -3.88
N ALA A 53 7.14 4.58 -3.89
CA ALA A 53 8.19 4.96 -2.94
C ALA A 53 7.69 4.96 -1.50
N THR A 54 6.48 5.51 -1.27
CA THR A 54 5.85 5.54 0.05
C THR A 54 5.58 4.13 0.57
N ILE A 55 4.99 3.27 -0.26
CA ILE A 55 4.72 1.86 0.11
C ILE A 55 6.03 1.11 0.40
N ALA A 56 7.06 1.30 -0.43
CA ALA A 56 8.36 0.67 -0.22
C ALA A 56 9.02 1.09 1.10
N MET A 57 8.91 2.37 1.47
CA MET A 57 9.43 2.90 2.73
C MET A 57 8.74 2.23 3.94
N GLU A 58 7.42 2.07 3.90
CA GLU A 58 6.68 1.39 4.98
C GLU A 58 7.01 -0.10 5.05
N ASN A 59 7.20 -0.76 3.91
CA ASN A 59 7.66 -2.15 3.87
C ASN A 59 9.07 -2.33 4.45
N TYR A 60 9.97 -1.38 4.20
CA TYR A 60 11.29 -1.35 4.83
C TYR A 60 11.18 -1.20 6.35
N ARG A 61 10.41 -0.22 6.83
CA ARG A 61 10.19 0.00 8.27
C ARG A 61 9.57 -1.21 8.96
N ALA A 62 8.57 -1.84 8.34
CA ALA A 62 7.93 -3.05 8.88
C ALA A 62 8.94 -4.19 9.05
N ARG A 63 9.80 -4.43 8.05
CA ARG A 63 10.85 -5.46 8.11
C ARG A 63 11.90 -5.14 9.17
N MET A 64 12.38 -3.89 9.22
CA MET A 64 13.31 -3.43 10.24
C MET A 64 12.77 -3.60 11.65
N ASN A 65 11.54 -3.14 11.90
CA ASN A 65 10.87 -3.29 13.18
C ASN A 65 10.74 -4.76 13.59
N ARG A 66 10.45 -5.65 12.63
CA ARG A 66 10.32 -7.09 12.88
C ARG A 66 11.64 -7.73 13.33
N VAL A 67 12.77 -7.33 12.75
CA VAL A 67 14.11 -7.86 13.10
C VAL A 67 14.48 -7.55 14.56
N PHE A 68 14.15 -6.36 15.04
CA PHE A 68 14.53 -5.90 16.38
C PHE A 68 13.40 -5.97 17.42
N LEU A 69 12.25 -6.56 17.06
CA LEU A 69 11.05 -6.62 17.91
C LEU A 69 10.65 -5.22 18.42
N ILE A 70 10.70 -4.21 17.56
CA ILE A 70 10.30 -2.84 17.92
C ILE A 70 8.78 -2.82 18.15
N GLU A 71 8.38 -2.46 19.37
CA GLU A 71 6.98 -2.37 19.79
C GLU A 71 6.42 -0.94 19.64
N SER A 72 5.09 -0.82 19.78
CA SER A 72 4.43 0.49 19.85
C SER A 72 4.88 1.25 21.09
N GLU A 73 5.10 2.55 20.94
CA GLU A 73 5.38 3.45 22.07
C GLU A 73 4.15 3.72 22.96
N GLY A 74 3.00 3.08 22.69
CA GLY A 74 1.79 3.22 23.50
C GLY A 74 1.13 4.60 23.45
N ARG A 75 1.47 5.42 22.44
CA ARG A 75 0.95 6.78 22.26
C ARG A 75 -0.52 6.83 21.84
N TYR A 76 -0.98 5.85 21.05
CA TYR A 76 -2.40 5.70 20.71
C TYR A 76 -3.09 4.77 21.72
N ARG A 77 -4.18 5.23 22.31
CA ARG A 77 -5.12 4.45 23.12
C ARG A 77 -6.53 4.68 22.57
N PRO A 78 -7.30 3.62 22.28
CA PRO A 78 -8.64 3.74 21.72
C PRO A 78 -9.63 4.43 22.66
#